data_AF-A0AAD5HFZ3-F1
#
_entry.id   AF-A0AAD5HFZ3-F1
#
_cell.length_a   1.000
_cell.length_b   1.000
_cell.length_c   1.000
_cell.angle_alpha   90.00
_cell.angle_beta   90.00
_cell.angle_gamma   90.00
#
_symmetry.space_group_name_H-M   'P 1'
#
loop_
_entity.id
_entity.type
_entity.pdbx_description
1 polymer ?
#
loop_
_entity_poly.entity_id
_entity_poly.type
_entity_poly.pdbx_seq_one_letter_code
_entity_poly.pdbx_strand_id
1 'polypeptide(L)'
;MPVTSRQQAKRAVDEHDKSPIGLEVASRKNGYSAASDLVWEDVPDGDLHKCLHQITAIVLSLDRKNILSQAQSQPSAEKWDISLEQIDQKIASKEYSNIAEYQTDMDQLFKYVSQSLDINSQGQLMSLLNAAHQLIRIETKRLKRHPPEDSHQESGAVDTDNMDGDITMDEAHNGSNGVHTEENVSDQEIRKALFQVTADGYVFSEMSKKPHWAGESENNPTLPSNYQEVVIHPAPYEEKEVVPLSQAVPNHVEQHRRIDRYEQRMVPVEMLDYGAFASFAPKYDSNSATISFESTYMAKTSKQALREDQKRRAREFYGDSSVDAAWLKEQGFDVDAIMESVKDVEGQNEETDDMSKAIEQNAHLLKRLAELQDERFAQQGKPGGAVNKEELKIAHALEQRLQGAISQVTPKDLVDASAIERAMQRIPVKDPVYRGTLPPTKLFAFTTDDQRSNSVSGFPGQSGAHQMNVNNHFRNR
;
A
#
# COMPACT_ATOMS: atom_id res chain seq x y z
N MET A 1 50.07 -12.91 53.83
CA MET A 1 49.71 -13.26 55.22
C MET A 1 48.53 -12.39 55.63
N PRO A 2 47.38 -12.92 56.10
CA PRO A 2 46.82 -14.29 56.01
C PRO A 2 45.77 -14.34 54.87
N VAL A 3 45.44 -15.41 54.13
CA VAL A 3 45.38 -16.88 54.26
C VAL A 3 44.36 -17.40 55.28
N THR A 4 43.25 -17.95 54.79
CA THR A 4 42.58 -19.22 55.21
C THR A 4 41.35 -19.38 54.30
N SER A 5 41.11 -20.41 53.48
CA SER A 5 41.18 -21.90 53.56
C SER A 5 39.99 -22.57 54.25
N ARG A 6 39.50 -23.64 53.57
CA ARG A 6 38.59 -24.76 53.95
C ARG A 6 37.09 -24.55 53.72
N GLN A 7 36.28 -25.53 53.29
CA GLN A 7 36.42 -26.98 53.01
C GLN A 7 35.17 -27.38 52.20
N GLN A 8 35.30 -28.04 51.04
CA GLN A 8 35.07 -29.48 50.83
C GLN A 8 33.84 -30.11 51.53
N ALA A 9 32.91 -30.62 50.73
CA ALA A 9 32.21 -31.88 51.00
C ALA A 9 32.01 -32.65 49.68
N LYS A 10 32.60 -33.85 49.63
CA LYS A 10 32.47 -34.90 48.60
C LYS A 10 31.31 -35.82 48.96
N ARG A 11 30.62 -36.35 47.94
CA ARG A 11 30.07 -37.71 47.76
C ARG A 11 29.45 -37.72 46.34
N ALA A 12 29.95 -38.41 45.30
CA ALA A 12 30.19 -39.85 45.09
C ALA A 12 28.95 -40.68 45.46
N VAL A 13 28.35 -41.54 44.64
CA VAL A 13 28.60 -42.18 43.33
C VAL A 13 27.24 -42.82 42.96
N ASP A 14 26.87 -42.89 41.68
CA ASP A 14 26.34 -44.14 41.07
C ASP A 14 26.06 -43.93 39.58
N GLU A 15 26.78 -44.72 38.79
CA GLU A 15 26.58 -44.99 37.37
C GLU A 15 25.40 -45.94 37.21
N HIS A 16 24.55 -45.74 36.19
CA HIS A 16 23.96 -46.84 35.42
C HIS A 16 23.40 -46.34 34.09
N ASP A 17 24.25 -46.46 33.07
CA ASP A 17 24.02 -47.15 31.79
C ASP A 17 22.58 -47.52 31.36
N LYS A 18 22.33 -47.27 30.06
CA LYS A 18 21.36 -47.89 29.11
C LYS A 18 20.13 -47.07 28.68
N SER A 19 20.27 -46.43 27.52
CA SER A 19 19.26 -46.52 26.43
C SER A 19 19.35 -47.94 25.79
N PRO A 20 18.49 -48.40 24.86
CA PRO A 20 17.42 -47.71 24.11
C PRO A 20 16.14 -48.57 23.81
N ILE A 21 15.26 -48.06 22.93
CA ILE A 21 14.31 -48.78 22.03
C ILE A 21 12.86 -49.04 22.52
N GLY A 22 11.90 -48.65 21.66
CA GLY A 22 10.64 -49.37 21.43
C GLY A 22 9.37 -48.54 21.64
N LEU A 23 8.86 -47.80 20.65
CA LEU A 23 7.77 -48.22 19.72
C LEU A 23 6.60 -48.95 20.43
N GLU A 24 5.40 -48.35 20.46
CA GLU A 24 4.34 -48.54 19.43
C GLU A 24 2.89 -48.37 19.97
N VAL A 25 1.98 -47.86 19.11
CA VAL A 25 0.48 -47.98 19.08
C VAL A 25 -0.32 -47.13 20.10
N ALA A 26 -1.42 -46.41 19.80
CA ALA A 26 -2.36 -46.26 18.68
C ALA A 26 -2.91 -44.82 18.71
N SER A 27 -3.06 -44.11 17.59
CA SER A 27 -4.17 -44.19 16.63
C SER A 27 -5.56 -43.98 17.24
N ARG A 28 -6.05 -42.73 17.20
CA ARG A 28 -7.46 -42.42 16.93
C ARG A 28 -7.57 -41.21 16.00
N LYS A 29 -8.10 -41.52 14.81
CA LYS A 29 -8.48 -40.60 13.75
C LYS A 29 -9.66 -39.72 14.22
N ASN A 30 -9.57 -38.42 13.97
CA ASN A 30 -10.73 -37.59 13.62
C ASN A 30 -10.31 -36.76 12.41
N GLY A 31 -11.02 -36.98 11.30
CA GLY A 31 -10.67 -36.45 10.00
C GLY A 31 -11.04 -34.97 9.85
N TYR A 32 -10.06 -34.17 9.49
CA TYR A 32 -10.22 -33.01 8.63
C TYR A 32 -9.47 -33.32 7.32
N SER A 33 -10.24 -33.66 6.29
CA SER A 33 -9.86 -33.59 4.88
C SER A 33 -10.53 -32.31 4.36
N ALA A 34 -9.89 -31.38 3.64
CA ALA A 34 -8.93 -31.59 2.57
C ALA A 34 -7.89 -30.46 2.50
N ALA A 35 -6.60 -30.82 2.53
CA ALA A 35 -5.49 -30.04 1.98
C ALA A 35 -4.27 -30.94 1.65
N SER A 36 -4.46 -32.26 1.59
CA SER A 36 -3.37 -33.23 1.81
C SER A 36 -3.01 -34.09 0.59
N ASP A 37 -3.06 -33.55 -0.63
CA ASP A 37 -2.54 -34.25 -1.83
C ASP A 37 -1.78 -33.28 -2.77
N LEU A 38 -0.84 -32.52 -2.22
CA LEU A 38 0.20 -31.83 -3.00
C LEU A 38 1.55 -32.18 -2.40
N VAL A 39 2.19 -33.19 -2.97
CA VAL A 39 3.57 -33.57 -2.67
C VAL A 39 4.49 -32.49 -3.23
N TRP A 40 5.24 -31.82 -2.35
CA TRP A 40 6.22 -30.80 -2.69
C TRP A 40 7.59 -31.46 -2.77
N GLU A 41 7.98 -31.93 -3.95
CA GLU A 41 9.36 -32.28 -4.23
C GLU A 41 10.00 -31.07 -4.94
N ASP A 42 11.10 -30.56 -4.38
CA ASP A 42 12.03 -29.60 -5.00
C ASP A 42 11.70 -28.08 -4.93
N VAL A 43 11.45 -27.54 -3.73
CA VAL A 43 11.79 -26.13 -3.44
C VAL A 43 13.25 -26.11 -2.95
N PRO A 44 14.15 -25.27 -3.47
CA PRO A 44 15.52 -25.20 -2.95
C PRO A 44 15.49 -24.89 -1.45
N ASP A 45 15.92 -25.85 -0.62
CA ASP A 45 15.81 -25.85 0.85
C ASP A 45 16.27 -24.54 1.52
N GLY A 46 17.15 -23.79 0.87
CA GLY A 46 17.64 -22.50 1.35
C GLY A 46 16.57 -21.42 1.44
N ASP A 47 15.52 -21.46 0.62
CA ASP A 47 14.56 -20.37 0.52
C ASP A 47 13.32 -20.58 1.40
N LEU A 48 12.90 -21.83 1.64
CA LEU A 48 11.84 -22.14 2.60
C LEU A 48 12.20 -21.66 4.00
N HIS A 49 13.35 -22.08 4.55
CA HIS A 49 13.71 -21.73 5.93
C HIS A 49 13.98 -20.23 6.12
N LYS A 50 14.54 -19.54 5.12
CA LYS A 50 14.64 -18.07 5.15
C LYS A 50 13.26 -17.43 5.22
N CYS A 51 12.30 -17.93 4.43
CA CYS A 51 10.92 -17.47 4.47
C CYS A 51 10.28 -17.72 5.84
N LEU A 52 10.41 -18.92 6.42
CA LEU A 52 9.88 -19.23 7.77
C LEU A 52 10.49 -18.34 8.86
N HIS A 53 11.79 -18.07 8.78
CA HIS A 53 12.46 -17.14 9.69
C HIS A 53 11.93 -15.70 9.52
N GLN A 54 11.69 -15.25 8.29
CA GLN A 54 11.08 -13.93 8.02
C GLN A 54 9.65 -13.84 8.55
N ILE A 55 8.81 -14.86 8.32
CA ILE A 55 7.44 -14.91 8.84
C ILE A 55 7.47 -14.81 10.37
N THR A 56 8.30 -15.61 11.03
CA THR A 56 8.42 -15.61 12.50
C THR A 56 8.89 -14.26 13.02
N ALA A 57 9.90 -13.65 12.40
CA ALA A 57 10.37 -12.31 12.75
C ALA A 57 9.28 -11.23 12.58
N ILE A 58 8.48 -11.29 11.50
CA ILE A 58 7.37 -10.38 11.28
C ILE A 58 6.29 -10.58 12.35
N VAL A 59 5.90 -11.82 12.65
CA VAL A 59 4.91 -12.11 13.70
C VAL A 59 5.38 -11.57 15.05
N LEU A 60 6.65 -11.74 15.41
CA LEU A 60 7.19 -11.17 16.65
C LEU A 60 7.21 -9.64 16.64
N SER A 61 7.50 -9.01 15.51
CA SER A 61 7.43 -7.55 15.39
C SER A 61 6.00 -6.99 15.53
N LEU A 62 4.98 -7.80 15.17
CA LEU A 62 3.57 -7.46 15.33
C LEU A 62 3.07 -7.69 16.76
N ASP A 63 3.73 -8.55 17.54
CA ASP A 63 3.41 -8.80 18.95
C ASP A 63 3.90 -7.67 19.89
N ARG A 64 3.38 -6.46 19.69
CA ARG A 64 3.79 -5.26 20.44
C ARG A 64 3.65 -5.36 21.96
N LYS A 65 2.80 -6.26 22.44
CA LYS A 65 2.57 -6.48 23.88
C LYS A 65 3.32 -7.70 24.43
N ASN A 66 4.12 -8.38 23.59
CA ASN A 66 4.83 -9.60 23.93
C ASN A 66 3.89 -10.66 24.53
N ILE A 67 2.69 -10.82 23.97
CA ILE A 67 1.67 -11.74 24.46
C ILE A 67 2.19 -13.17 24.39
N LEU A 68 2.89 -13.52 23.29
CA LEU A 68 3.45 -14.86 23.09
C LEU A 68 4.52 -15.17 24.16
N SER A 69 5.43 -14.24 24.42
CA SER A 69 6.48 -14.40 25.44
C SER A 69 5.93 -14.36 26.87
N GLN A 70 4.97 -13.49 27.15
CA GLN A 70 4.35 -13.38 28.47
C GLN A 70 3.60 -14.66 28.84
N ALA A 71 2.90 -15.26 27.88
CA ALA A 71 2.16 -16.49 28.11
C ALA A 71 3.09 -17.68 28.38
N GLN A 72 4.28 -17.72 27.77
CA GLN A 72 5.32 -18.72 28.05
C GLN A 72 5.93 -18.59 29.45
N SER A 73 5.95 -17.38 30.03
CA SER A 73 6.48 -17.15 31.38
C SER A 73 5.56 -17.64 32.51
N GLN A 74 4.32 -18.03 32.20
CA GLN A 74 3.38 -18.47 33.22
C GLN A 74 3.70 -19.91 33.67
N PRO A 75 3.52 -20.25 34.96
CA PRO A 75 3.84 -21.59 35.47
C PRO A 75 3.00 -22.71 34.83
N SER A 76 1.85 -22.38 34.23
CA SER A 76 1.04 -23.31 33.42
C SER A 76 1.68 -23.68 32.08
N ALA A 77 2.76 -23.00 31.67
CA ALA A 77 3.46 -23.25 30.42
C ALA A 77 4.38 -24.48 30.44
N GLU A 78 4.66 -25.07 31.61
CA GLU A 78 5.48 -26.30 31.73
C GLU A 78 4.90 -27.50 30.94
N LYS A 79 3.63 -27.40 30.50
CA LYS A 79 2.95 -28.45 29.73
C LYS A 79 2.84 -28.14 28.23
N TRP A 80 3.50 -27.10 27.73
CA TRP A 80 3.41 -26.77 26.31
C TRP A 80 4.37 -27.63 25.52
N ASP A 81 3.83 -28.40 24.57
CA ASP A 81 4.64 -29.24 23.68
C ASP A 81 5.45 -28.39 22.69
N ILE A 82 5.04 -27.13 22.48
CA ILE A 82 5.69 -26.21 21.56
C ILE A 82 5.86 -24.80 22.13
N SER A 83 7.10 -24.31 22.10
CA SER A 83 7.48 -22.94 22.41
C SER A 83 8.01 -22.20 21.18
N LEU A 84 8.06 -20.88 21.26
CA LEU A 84 8.62 -20.04 20.20
C LEU A 84 10.11 -20.36 19.98
N GLU A 85 10.87 -20.57 21.06
CA GLU A 85 12.28 -20.98 20.99
C GLU A 85 12.45 -22.34 20.28
N GLN A 86 11.52 -23.28 20.50
CA GLN A 86 11.51 -24.56 19.80
C GLN A 86 11.19 -24.39 18.31
N ILE A 87 10.26 -23.51 17.95
CA ILE A 87 9.97 -23.19 16.54
C ILE A 87 11.22 -22.60 15.88
N ASP A 88 11.88 -21.62 16.51
CA ASP A 88 13.12 -21.04 16.00
C ASP A 88 14.24 -22.08 15.88
N GLN A 89 14.37 -22.97 16.86
CA GLN A 89 15.32 -24.09 16.83
C GLN A 89 15.04 -25.04 15.66
N LYS A 90 13.77 -25.41 15.43
CA LYS A 90 13.35 -26.25 14.29
C LYS A 90 13.62 -25.58 12.94
N ILE A 91 13.45 -24.26 12.85
CA ILE A 91 13.82 -23.49 11.64
C ILE A 91 15.33 -23.56 11.42
N ALA A 92 16.13 -23.36 12.48
CA ALA A 92 17.59 -23.38 12.41
C ALA A 92 18.17 -24.77 12.10
N SER A 93 17.56 -25.83 12.64
CA SER A 93 17.94 -27.23 12.36
C SER A 93 17.40 -27.76 11.04
N LYS A 94 16.60 -26.96 10.31
CA LYS A 94 15.94 -27.32 9.05
C LYS A 94 15.00 -28.54 9.18
N GLU A 95 14.29 -28.64 10.30
CA GLU A 95 13.36 -29.75 10.56
C GLU A 95 12.04 -29.64 9.79
N TYR A 96 11.64 -28.43 9.39
CA TYR A 96 10.41 -28.22 8.62
C TYR A 96 10.59 -28.60 7.16
N SER A 97 9.94 -29.68 6.73
CA SER A 97 9.98 -30.13 5.33
C SER A 97 8.98 -29.37 4.45
N ASN A 98 7.93 -28.82 5.06
CA ASN A 98 6.90 -28.06 4.35
C ASN A 98 6.31 -26.94 5.24
N ILE A 99 5.65 -25.98 4.61
CA ILE A 99 5.04 -24.84 5.32
C ILE A 99 3.84 -25.23 6.18
N ALA A 100 3.20 -26.37 5.91
CA ALA A 100 2.04 -26.85 6.67
C ALA A 100 2.43 -27.40 8.06
N GLU A 101 3.61 -28.01 8.18
CA GLU A 101 4.19 -28.40 9.48
C GLU A 101 4.43 -27.17 10.35
N TYR A 102 5.05 -26.12 9.79
CA TYR A 102 5.24 -24.85 10.49
C TYR A 102 3.91 -24.20 10.90
N GLN A 103 2.92 -24.21 10.00
CA GLN A 103 1.58 -23.69 10.31
C GLN A 103 0.94 -24.46 11.48
N THR A 104 1.05 -25.80 11.49
CA THR A 104 0.51 -26.64 12.56
C THR A 104 1.14 -26.31 13.91
N ASP A 105 2.46 -26.13 13.92
CA ASP A 105 3.24 -25.78 15.11
C ASP A 105 2.87 -24.37 15.63
N MET A 106 2.70 -23.41 14.72
CA MET A 106 2.19 -22.07 15.06
C MET A 106 0.76 -22.13 15.61
N ASP A 107 -0.14 -22.90 15.00
CA ASP A 107 -1.53 -23.06 15.46
C ASP A 107 -1.60 -23.66 16.86
N GLN A 108 -0.74 -24.64 17.16
CA GLN A 108 -0.61 -25.21 18.49
C GLN A 108 -0.13 -24.17 19.51
N LEU A 109 0.89 -23.39 19.16
CA LEU A 109 1.38 -22.28 20.01
C LEU A 109 0.25 -21.29 20.32
N PHE A 110 -0.46 -20.80 19.29
CA PHE A 110 -1.58 -19.86 19.48
C PHE A 110 -2.72 -20.47 20.30
N LYS A 111 -3.02 -21.75 20.11
CA LYS A 111 -4.01 -22.48 20.91
C LYS A 111 -3.61 -22.53 22.38
N TYR A 112 -2.35 -22.85 22.70
CA TYR A 112 -1.88 -22.87 24.08
C TYR A 112 -1.90 -21.49 24.72
N VAL A 113 -1.44 -20.45 24.00
CA VAL A 113 -1.49 -19.07 24.45
C VAL A 113 -2.93 -18.62 24.68
N SER A 114 -3.88 -19.01 23.83
CA SER A 114 -5.29 -18.61 23.98
C SER A 114 -5.94 -19.13 25.26
N GLN A 115 -5.48 -20.28 25.76
CA GLN A 115 -6.00 -20.92 26.97
C GLN A 115 -5.48 -20.25 28.24
N SER A 116 -4.29 -19.65 28.20
CA SER A 116 -3.66 -18.98 29.34
C SER A 116 -3.95 -17.48 29.40
N LEU A 117 -4.47 -16.90 28.32
CA LEU A 117 -4.63 -15.46 28.16
C LEU A 117 -5.98 -14.95 28.69
N ASP A 118 -5.96 -13.76 29.31
CA ASP A 118 -7.17 -13.04 29.72
C ASP A 118 -8.03 -12.62 28.50
N ILE A 119 -9.34 -12.55 28.71
CA ILE A 119 -10.37 -12.20 27.71
C ILE A 119 -10.02 -10.88 27.01
N ASN A 120 -9.46 -9.91 27.75
CA ASN A 120 -9.11 -8.59 27.22
C ASN A 120 -7.98 -8.63 26.16
N SER A 121 -7.10 -9.63 26.22
CA SER A 121 -5.95 -9.77 25.33
C SER A 121 -6.21 -10.76 24.18
N GLN A 122 -7.27 -11.57 24.27
CA GLN A 122 -7.67 -12.52 23.21
C GLN A 122 -7.88 -11.82 21.85
N GLY A 123 -8.46 -10.62 21.83
CA GLY A 123 -8.66 -9.88 20.58
C GLY A 123 -7.36 -9.57 19.83
N GLN A 124 -6.27 -9.32 20.56
CA GLN A 124 -4.96 -9.06 19.95
C GLN A 124 -4.28 -10.34 19.50
N LEU A 125 -4.38 -11.41 20.30
CA LEU A 125 -3.92 -12.74 19.90
C LEU A 125 -4.59 -13.20 18.59
N MET A 126 -5.90 -12.96 18.48
CA MET A 126 -6.67 -13.25 17.28
C MET A 126 -6.25 -12.43 16.06
N SER A 127 -5.96 -11.14 16.25
CA SER A 127 -5.41 -10.31 15.18
C SER A 127 -4.03 -10.80 14.74
N LEU A 128 -3.21 -11.25 15.68
CA LEU A 128 -1.86 -11.74 15.41
C LEU A 128 -1.89 -13.09 14.68
N LEU A 129 -2.75 -14.00 15.11
CA LEU A 129 -2.97 -15.29 14.43
C LEU A 129 -3.45 -15.08 12.99
N ASN A 130 -4.45 -14.22 12.78
CA ASN A 130 -4.93 -13.93 11.44
C ASN A 130 -3.81 -13.34 10.57
N ALA A 131 -2.99 -12.43 11.10
CA ALA A 131 -1.82 -11.91 10.38
C ALA A 131 -0.82 -13.03 10.02
N ALA A 132 -0.51 -13.94 10.95
CA ALA A 132 0.37 -15.08 10.70
C ALA A 132 -0.18 -16.00 9.60
N HIS A 133 -1.47 -16.35 9.64
CA HIS A 133 -2.13 -17.15 8.60
C HIS A 133 -2.11 -16.47 7.24
N GLN A 134 -2.36 -15.16 7.16
CA GLN A 134 -2.28 -14.43 5.90
C GLN A 134 -0.86 -14.45 5.33
N LEU A 135 0.16 -14.24 6.17
CA LEU A 135 1.57 -14.32 5.75
C LEU A 135 1.91 -15.72 5.23
N ILE A 136 1.56 -16.77 5.98
CA ILE A 136 1.76 -18.16 5.57
C ILE A 136 1.05 -18.44 4.24
N ARG A 137 -0.19 -17.98 4.06
CA ARG A 137 -0.97 -18.18 2.82
C ARG A 137 -0.34 -17.46 1.62
N ILE A 138 0.12 -16.23 1.80
CA ILE A 138 0.80 -15.44 0.76
C ILE A 138 2.09 -16.15 0.34
N GLU A 139 2.92 -16.54 1.31
CA GLU A 139 4.19 -17.20 1.05
C GLU A 139 4.01 -18.60 0.48
N THR A 140 3.02 -19.36 0.94
CA THR A 140 2.64 -20.64 0.32
C THR A 140 2.37 -20.43 -1.17
N LYS A 141 1.52 -19.45 -1.53
CA LYS A 141 1.20 -19.14 -2.93
C LYS A 141 2.42 -18.70 -3.73
N ARG A 142 3.32 -17.91 -3.13
CA ARG A 142 4.56 -17.46 -3.76
C ARG A 142 5.49 -18.64 -4.06
N LEU A 143 5.66 -19.56 -3.09
CA LEU A 143 6.44 -20.79 -3.27
C LEU A 143 5.81 -21.70 -4.34
N LYS A 144 4.47 -21.77 -4.45
CA LYS A 144 3.80 -22.55 -5.52
C LYS A 144 4.12 -22.02 -6.93
N ARG A 145 4.34 -20.72 -7.08
CA ARG A 145 4.51 -20.06 -8.40
C ARG A 145 5.90 -20.21 -9.01
N HIS A 146 6.87 -20.66 -8.21
CA HIS A 146 8.21 -20.97 -8.68
C HIS A 146 8.42 -22.48 -8.62
N PRO A 147 7.81 -23.28 -9.52
CA PRO A 147 8.33 -24.60 -9.76
C PRO A 147 9.80 -24.46 -10.19
N PRO A 148 10.71 -25.35 -9.74
CA PRO A 148 12.11 -25.26 -10.10
C PRO A 148 12.26 -25.25 -11.63
N GLU A 149 12.88 -24.19 -12.17
CA GLU A 149 13.07 -23.98 -13.62
C GLU A 149 13.96 -25.05 -14.30
N ASP A 150 14.48 -26.01 -13.53
CA ASP A 150 15.46 -27.01 -13.97
C ASP A 150 14.86 -28.32 -14.50
N SER A 151 13.53 -28.47 -14.60
CA SER A 151 12.91 -29.66 -15.22
C SER A 151 12.65 -29.51 -16.72
N HIS A 152 13.50 -28.78 -17.46
CA HIS A 152 13.60 -28.93 -18.91
C HIS A 152 14.39 -30.21 -19.25
N GLN A 153 13.87 -31.37 -18.86
CA GLN A 153 14.23 -32.63 -19.49
C GLN A 153 13.25 -32.90 -20.63
N GLU A 154 13.81 -32.86 -21.85
CA GLU A 154 13.30 -33.48 -23.07
C GLU A 154 12.41 -34.69 -22.80
N SER A 155 11.10 -34.54 -23.02
CA SER A 155 10.23 -35.67 -23.36
C SER A 155 9.70 -35.46 -24.77
N GLY A 156 10.62 -35.56 -25.73
CA GLY A 156 10.27 -35.92 -27.09
C GLY A 156 9.96 -37.41 -27.14
N ALA A 157 8.69 -37.78 -27.06
CA ALA A 157 8.16 -39.02 -27.63
C ALA A 157 6.64 -38.91 -27.74
N VAL A 158 6.20 -38.68 -28.98
CA VAL A 158 4.84 -38.84 -29.45
C VAL A 158 4.51 -40.32 -29.44
N ASP A 159 3.55 -40.75 -28.64
CA ASP A 159 2.80 -41.98 -28.87
C ASP A 159 1.31 -41.62 -28.97
N THR A 160 0.91 -41.34 -30.22
CA THR A 160 -0.46 -41.46 -30.68
C THR A 160 -0.78 -42.95 -30.81
N ASP A 161 -1.73 -43.47 -30.03
CA ASP A 161 -2.73 -44.46 -30.44
C ASP A 161 -3.30 -45.21 -29.22
N ASN A 162 -4.57 -44.95 -28.91
CA ASN A 162 -5.60 -45.87 -28.39
C ASN A 162 -6.75 -45.04 -27.78
N MET A 163 -7.89 -44.91 -28.45
CA MET A 163 -8.98 -45.90 -28.65
C MET A 163 -10.12 -45.68 -27.65
N ASP A 164 -11.20 -45.12 -28.18
CA ASP A 164 -12.62 -45.46 -27.95
C ASP A 164 -13.09 -45.69 -26.51
N GLY A 165 -13.58 -44.62 -25.89
CA GLY A 165 -14.43 -44.63 -24.70
C GLY A 165 -15.71 -43.85 -24.94
N ASP A 166 -16.74 -44.58 -25.33
CA ASP A 166 -18.17 -44.27 -25.43
C ASP A 166 -18.67 -43.09 -24.58
N ILE A 167 -19.05 -41.98 -25.25
CA ILE A 167 -19.65 -40.79 -24.68
C ILE A 167 -21.17 -40.93 -24.80
N THR A 168 -21.82 -41.15 -23.65
CA THR A 168 -23.27 -41.00 -23.53
C THR A 168 -23.61 -39.50 -23.54
N MET A 169 -24.46 -39.12 -24.49
CA MET A 169 -25.09 -37.82 -24.56
C MET A 169 -26.11 -37.71 -23.42
N ASP A 170 -26.10 -36.60 -22.68
CA ASP A 170 -27.32 -35.86 -22.34
C ASP A 170 -27.00 -34.45 -21.79
N GLU A 171 -27.48 -33.46 -22.53
CA GLU A 171 -27.98 -32.14 -22.12
C GLU A 171 -27.13 -31.21 -21.22
N ALA A 172 -26.26 -30.39 -21.85
CA ALA A 172 -26.12 -28.95 -21.56
C ALA A 172 -25.11 -28.27 -22.51
N HIS A 173 -25.41 -28.24 -23.81
CA HIS A 173 -24.70 -27.39 -24.77
C HIS A 173 -25.56 -26.20 -25.17
N ASN A 174 -25.41 -25.09 -24.45
CA ASN A 174 -25.50 -23.77 -25.08
C ASN A 174 -24.79 -22.70 -24.23
N GLY A 175 -23.53 -22.37 -24.59
CA GLY A 175 -22.85 -21.17 -24.10
C GLY A 175 -21.42 -21.28 -23.57
N SER A 176 -20.72 -22.43 -23.71
CA SER A 176 -19.33 -22.56 -23.25
C SER A 176 -18.33 -22.01 -24.27
N ASN A 177 -18.21 -20.69 -24.39
CA ASN A 177 -16.92 -20.11 -24.72
C ASN A 177 -16.04 -20.32 -23.49
N GLY A 178 -15.01 -21.16 -23.63
CA GLY A 178 -14.09 -21.58 -22.57
C GLY A 178 -13.30 -20.44 -21.96
N VAL A 179 -13.97 -19.60 -21.17
CA VAL A 179 -13.33 -18.87 -20.09
C VAL A 179 -13.04 -19.93 -19.06
N HIS A 180 -11.77 -20.31 -18.93
CA HIS A 180 -11.25 -20.97 -17.73
C HIS A 180 -11.58 -20.05 -16.56
N THR A 181 -12.79 -20.22 -16.03
CA THR A 181 -13.23 -19.56 -14.83
C THR A 181 -12.51 -20.35 -13.76
N GLU A 182 -11.27 -19.95 -13.47
CA GLU A 182 -10.62 -20.36 -12.24
C GLU A 182 -11.60 -20.00 -11.13
N GLU A 183 -12.33 -21.01 -10.67
CA GLU A 183 -13.12 -20.97 -9.47
C GLU A 183 -12.12 -20.71 -8.33
N ASN A 184 -11.75 -19.45 -8.17
CA ASN A 184 -11.19 -18.91 -6.96
C ASN A 184 -12.32 -18.92 -5.94
N VAL A 185 -12.76 -20.13 -5.55
CA VAL A 185 -13.52 -20.36 -4.32
C VAL A 185 -12.53 -20.02 -3.23
N SER A 186 -12.44 -18.74 -2.93
CA SER A 186 -11.66 -18.27 -1.81
C SER A 186 -12.31 -18.88 -0.59
N ASP A 187 -11.58 -19.76 0.11
CA ASP A 187 -11.87 -20.16 1.49
C ASP A 187 -11.85 -18.91 2.37
N GLN A 188 -12.93 -18.14 2.28
CA GLN A 188 -13.18 -17.00 3.13
C GLN A 188 -13.97 -17.54 4.32
N GLU A 189 -13.50 -17.17 5.50
CA GLU A 189 -14.06 -17.63 6.76
C GLU A 189 -15.54 -17.23 6.84
N ILE A 190 -16.40 -18.24 6.90
CA ILE A 190 -17.83 -18.07 7.11
C ILE A 190 -18.04 -17.52 8.51
N ARG A 191 -18.68 -16.36 8.63
CA ARG A 191 -18.93 -15.72 9.93
C ARG A 191 -20.37 -15.99 10.37
N LYS A 192 -20.57 -16.13 11.67
CA LYS A 192 -21.91 -16.27 12.27
C LYS A 192 -22.30 -14.97 12.97
N ALA A 193 -23.58 -14.62 12.93
CA ALA A 193 -24.18 -13.58 13.74
C ALA A 193 -25.47 -14.12 14.38
N LEU A 194 -25.91 -13.50 15.47
CA LEU A 194 -27.20 -13.81 16.08
C LEU A 194 -28.27 -12.91 15.45
N PHE A 195 -29.47 -13.44 15.29
CA PHE A 195 -30.63 -12.63 14.96
C PHE A 195 -31.81 -12.95 15.87
N GLN A 196 -32.63 -11.94 16.08
CA GLN A 196 -33.83 -12.01 16.89
C GLN A 196 -35.01 -11.37 16.14
N VAL A 197 -36.14 -12.06 16.15
CA VAL A 197 -37.41 -11.52 15.65
C VAL A 197 -38.06 -10.70 16.76
N THR A 198 -38.35 -9.43 16.46
CA THR A 198 -39.05 -8.49 17.36
C THR A 198 -40.37 -8.06 16.74
N ALA A 199 -41.25 -7.40 17.52
CA ALA A 199 -42.53 -6.89 17.00
C ALA A 199 -42.34 -5.87 15.85
N ASP A 200 -41.22 -5.13 15.86
CA ASP A 200 -40.91 -4.08 14.89
C ASP A 200 -39.98 -4.55 13.74
N GLY A 201 -39.69 -5.86 13.69
CA GLY A 201 -38.91 -6.50 12.64
C GLY A 201 -37.72 -7.32 13.14
N TYR A 202 -36.70 -7.47 12.28
CA TYR A 202 -35.53 -8.29 12.57
C TYR A 202 -34.38 -7.44 13.12
N VAL A 203 -33.74 -7.93 14.18
CA VAL A 203 -32.54 -7.35 14.78
C VAL A 203 -31.40 -8.35 14.63
N PHE A 204 -30.24 -7.88 14.19
CA PHE A 204 -29.04 -8.68 14.00
C PHE A 204 -27.96 -8.19 14.98
N SER A 205 -27.23 -9.12 15.59
CA SER A 205 -26.04 -8.81 16.38
C SER A 205 -24.85 -8.51 15.48
N GLU A 206 -23.78 -8.00 16.09
CA GLU A 206 -22.47 -7.97 15.45
C GLU A 206 -21.99 -9.39 15.11
N MET A 207 -21.07 -9.49 14.14
CA MET A 207 -20.43 -10.76 13.77
C MET A 207 -19.64 -11.32 14.95
N SER A 208 -19.78 -12.62 15.21
CA SER A 208 -18.97 -13.27 16.25
C SER A 208 -17.50 -13.22 15.86
N LYS A 209 -16.64 -12.77 16.78
CA LYS A 209 -15.17 -12.74 16.61
C LYS A 209 -14.50 -14.08 16.96
N LYS A 210 -15.28 -15.17 17.09
CA LYS A 210 -14.75 -16.47 17.46
C LYS A 210 -13.94 -17.06 16.29
N PRO A 211 -12.69 -17.50 16.49
CA PRO A 211 -11.96 -18.23 15.47
C PRO A 211 -12.66 -19.53 15.06
N HIS A 212 -12.55 -19.90 13.78
CA HIS A 212 -12.97 -21.23 13.31
C HIS A 212 -12.34 -22.41 14.08
N TRP A 213 -11.08 -22.29 14.54
CA TRP A 213 -10.38 -23.36 15.26
C TRP A 213 -10.73 -23.45 16.75
N ALA A 214 -11.34 -22.41 17.33
CA ALA A 214 -12.12 -22.59 18.55
C ALA A 214 -13.39 -23.31 18.13
N GLY A 215 -13.19 -24.58 17.71
CA GLY A 215 -14.22 -25.45 17.23
C GLY A 215 -15.38 -25.40 18.19
N GLU A 216 -16.58 -25.63 17.67
CA GLU A 216 -17.83 -25.62 18.44
C GLU A 216 -17.59 -26.39 19.73
N SER A 217 -17.25 -25.65 20.79
CA SER A 217 -16.94 -26.27 22.06
C SER A 217 -18.23 -27.00 22.38
N GLU A 218 -18.15 -28.29 22.72
CA GLU A 218 -19.34 -29.08 23.08
C GLU A 218 -20.17 -28.39 24.18
N ASN A 219 -19.57 -27.40 24.86
CA ASN A 219 -20.21 -26.42 25.72
C ASN A 219 -20.64 -25.14 24.98
N ASN A 220 -21.27 -25.24 23.81
CA ASN A 220 -21.94 -24.09 23.21
C ASN A 220 -23.06 -23.72 24.20
N PRO A 221 -22.97 -22.57 24.90
CA PRO A 221 -24.01 -22.19 25.82
C PRO A 221 -25.32 -22.19 25.03
N THR A 222 -26.30 -22.96 25.49
CA THR A 222 -27.59 -23.07 24.82
C THR A 222 -28.13 -21.65 24.64
N LEU A 223 -28.17 -21.19 23.39
CA LEU A 223 -28.68 -19.87 23.08
C LEU A 223 -30.12 -19.78 23.58
N PRO A 224 -30.54 -18.66 24.18
CA PRO A 224 -31.93 -18.50 24.57
C PRO A 224 -32.85 -18.70 23.35
N SER A 225 -34.01 -19.33 23.56
CA SER A 225 -34.93 -19.76 22.48
C SER A 225 -35.37 -18.66 21.49
N ASN A 226 -35.15 -17.39 21.82
CA ASN A 226 -35.46 -16.23 21.00
C ASN A 226 -34.31 -15.77 20.08
N TYR A 227 -33.12 -16.36 20.17
CA TYR A 227 -31.98 -16.08 19.29
C TYR A 227 -31.74 -17.24 18.33
N GLN A 228 -31.46 -16.90 17.08
CA GLN A 228 -31.09 -17.84 16.05
C GLN A 228 -29.75 -17.44 15.44
N GLU A 229 -28.93 -18.40 15.07
CA GLU A 229 -27.67 -18.13 14.35
C GLU A 229 -27.97 -17.96 12.86
N VAL A 230 -27.38 -16.92 12.26
CA VAL A 230 -27.37 -16.70 10.82
C VAL A 230 -25.93 -16.75 10.35
N VAL A 231 -25.75 -17.49 9.26
CA VAL A 231 -24.50 -17.59 8.54
C VAL A 231 -24.38 -16.39 7.59
N ILE A 232 -23.33 -15.59 7.75
CA ILE A 232 -23.01 -14.47 6.88
C ILE A 232 -21.94 -14.91 5.91
N HIS A 233 -22.34 -15.04 4.65
CA HIS A 233 -21.40 -15.26 3.57
C HIS A 233 -20.65 -13.96 3.26
N PRO A 234 -19.33 -14.03 3.08
CA PRO A 234 -18.55 -12.89 2.68
C PRO A 234 -19.00 -12.44 1.28
N ALA A 235 -19.08 -11.13 1.07
CA ALA A 235 -19.46 -10.60 -0.24
C ALA A 235 -18.34 -10.92 -1.24
N PRO A 236 -18.67 -11.48 -2.42
CA PRO A 236 -17.66 -11.65 -3.46
C PRO A 236 -17.05 -10.29 -3.78
N TYR A 237 -15.73 -10.28 -4.01
CA TYR A 237 -15.07 -9.09 -4.53
C TYR A 237 -15.55 -8.87 -5.96
N GLU A 238 -16.57 -8.04 -6.10
CA GLU A 238 -16.98 -7.51 -7.38
C GLU A 238 -16.27 -6.17 -7.54
N GLU A 239 -15.52 -5.98 -8.64
CA GLU A 239 -15.04 -4.66 -9.05
C GLU A 239 -16.24 -3.79 -9.41
N LYS A 240 -16.98 -3.35 -8.39
CA LYS A 240 -18.08 -2.42 -8.56
C LYS A 240 -17.49 -1.10 -8.97
N GLU A 241 -18.10 -0.52 -9.99
CA GLU A 241 -17.79 0.83 -10.43
C GLU A 241 -17.97 1.78 -9.25
N VAL A 242 -16.85 2.22 -8.67
CA VAL A 242 -16.83 3.19 -7.59
C VAL A 242 -17.26 4.51 -8.19
N VAL A 243 -18.26 5.14 -7.57
CA VAL A 243 -18.74 6.46 -7.97
C VAL A 243 -17.55 7.42 -8.03
N PRO A 244 -17.35 8.15 -9.14
CA PRO A 244 -16.20 9.02 -9.29
C PRO A 244 -16.21 10.09 -8.20
N LEU A 245 -15.02 10.58 -7.81
CA LEU A 245 -14.87 11.56 -6.74
C LEU A 245 -15.71 12.84 -6.98
N SER A 246 -15.91 13.20 -8.26
CA SER A 246 -16.74 14.32 -8.68
C SER A 246 -18.23 14.17 -8.33
N GLN A 247 -18.73 12.94 -8.19
CA GLN A 247 -20.09 12.66 -7.77
C GLN A 247 -20.17 12.43 -6.25
N ALA A 248 -19.12 11.87 -5.65
CA ALA A 248 -19.07 11.58 -4.22
C ALA A 248 -18.90 12.85 -3.36
N VAL A 249 -18.09 13.80 -3.82
CA VAL A 249 -17.91 15.08 -3.15
C VAL A 249 -19.04 15.99 -3.60
N PRO A 250 -19.98 16.39 -2.72
CA PRO A 250 -21.00 17.37 -3.10
C PRO A 250 -20.27 18.60 -3.63
N ASN A 251 -20.61 19.05 -4.83
CA ASN A 251 -20.08 20.28 -5.41
C ASN A 251 -20.26 21.37 -4.35
N HIS A 252 -19.17 21.73 -3.66
CA HIS A 252 -19.19 22.78 -2.67
C HIS A 252 -19.74 23.99 -3.41
N VAL A 253 -20.92 24.43 -2.96
CA VAL A 253 -21.71 25.56 -3.49
C VAL A 253 -20.76 26.48 -4.19
N GLU A 254 -20.90 26.60 -5.52
CA GLU A 254 -20.03 27.40 -6.38
C GLU A 254 -19.52 28.56 -5.55
N GLN A 255 -18.29 28.44 -5.06
CA GLN A 255 -17.61 29.60 -4.53
C GLN A 255 -17.46 30.40 -5.79
N HIS A 256 -18.46 31.25 -6.08
CA HIS A 256 -18.35 32.31 -7.05
C HIS A 256 -16.97 32.83 -6.75
N ARG A 257 -16.03 32.56 -7.68
CA ARG A 257 -14.72 33.13 -7.61
C ARG A 257 -15.05 34.59 -7.53
N ARG A 258 -15.04 35.12 -6.31
CA ARG A 258 -15.00 36.54 -6.08
C ARG A 258 -13.71 36.83 -6.81
N ILE A 259 -13.86 37.25 -8.07
CA ILE A 259 -12.94 38.16 -8.67
C ILE A 259 -12.91 39.22 -7.59
N ASP A 260 -11.91 39.15 -6.71
CA ASP A 260 -11.64 40.19 -5.75
C ASP A 260 -11.26 41.37 -6.64
N ARG A 261 -12.29 42.02 -7.18
CA ARG A 261 -12.27 43.37 -7.69
C ARG A 261 -12.12 44.30 -6.48
N TYR A 262 -11.17 44.00 -5.60
CA TYR A 262 -10.45 45.04 -4.88
C TYR A 262 -9.44 45.67 -5.87
N GLU A 263 -9.98 46.13 -6.99
CA GLU A 263 -9.35 47.12 -7.86
C GLU A 263 -9.43 48.45 -7.11
N GLN A 264 -8.60 48.65 -6.09
CA GLN A 264 -8.03 49.98 -5.90
C GLN A 264 -7.02 50.15 -7.04
N ARG A 265 -7.52 50.46 -8.24
CA ARG A 265 -6.66 50.85 -9.37
C ARG A 265 -5.83 52.03 -8.88
N MET A 266 -4.55 51.79 -8.65
CA MET A 266 -3.64 52.87 -8.31
C MET A 266 -3.52 53.78 -9.54
N VAL A 267 -3.98 55.02 -9.43
CA VAL A 267 -3.92 56.00 -10.51
C VAL A 267 -2.61 56.77 -10.37
N PRO A 268 -1.66 56.65 -11.33
CA PRO A 268 -0.40 57.38 -11.29
C PRO A 268 -0.60 58.88 -11.51
N VAL A 269 0.39 59.68 -11.08
CA VAL A 269 0.47 61.10 -11.40
C VAL A 269 0.61 61.29 -12.92
N GLU A 270 -0.18 62.21 -13.49
CA GLU A 270 -0.12 62.54 -14.91
C GLU A 270 1.06 63.48 -15.17
N MET A 271 1.90 63.16 -16.15
CA MET A 271 3.06 63.98 -16.51
C MET A 271 2.63 64.91 -17.65
N LEU A 272 2.76 66.22 -17.44
CA LEU A 272 2.34 67.23 -18.41
C LEU A 272 3.55 67.66 -19.23
N ASP A 273 3.40 67.74 -20.55
CA ASP A 273 4.44 68.22 -21.46
C ASP A 273 3.99 69.54 -22.10
N TYR A 274 4.58 70.64 -21.62
CA TYR A 274 4.33 71.99 -22.12
C TYR A 274 5.33 72.43 -23.21
N GLY A 275 6.21 71.53 -23.66
CA GLY A 275 7.22 71.80 -24.68
C GLY A 275 8.53 72.37 -24.14
N ALA A 276 9.53 72.48 -25.03
CA ALA A 276 10.94 72.72 -24.68
C ALA A 276 11.25 74.06 -23.99
N PHE A 277 10.37 75.07 -24.13
CA PHE A 277 10.60 76.42 -23.59
C PHE A 277 9.80 76.74 -22.31
N ALA A 278 8.99 75.79 -21.82
CA ALA A 278 8.09 76.00 -20.68
C ALA A 278 8.68 75.49 -19.35
N SER A 279 9.91 75.90 -19.01
CA SER A 279 10.61 75.43 -17.81
C SER A 279 9.93 75.79 -16.48
N PHE A 280 9.09 76.83 -16.48
CA PHE A 280 8.34 77.31 -15.33
C PHE A 280 6.90 76.75 -15.24
N ALA A 281 6.44 75.99 -16.24
CA ALA A 281 5.13 75.37 -16.18
C ALA A 281 5.13 74.19 -15.18
N PRO A 282 4.00 73.92 -14.49
CA PRO A 282 3.86 72.71 -13.67
C PRO A 282 4.16 71.46 -14.50
N LYS A 283 4.95 70.53 -13.98
CA LYS A 283 5.39 69.35 -14.75
C LYS A 283 4.47 68.13 -14.61
N TYR A 284 3.53 68.17 -13.67
CA TYR A 284 2.68 67.05 -13.37
C TYR A 284 1.34 67.49 -12.75
N ASP A 285 0.29 66.70 -12.98
CA ASP A 285 -1.02 66.83 -12.33
C ASP A 285 -1.27 65.65 -11.40
N SER A 286 -1.64 65.96 -10.16
CA SER A 286 -1.88 65.00 -9.08
C SER A 286 -3.35 64.92 -8.65
N ASN A 287 -4.25 65.66 -9.31
CA ASN A 287 -5.63 65.83 -8.86
C ASN A 287 -6.42 64.51 -8.81
N SER A 288 -6.09 63.54 -9.67
CA SER A 288 -6.71 62.20 -9.71
C SER A 288 -5.77 61.07 -9.26
N ALA A 289 -4.56 61.39 -8.77
CA ALA A 289 -3.56 60.39 -8.48
C ALA A 289 -3.72 59.79 -7.08
N THR A 290 -3.58 58.47 -6.96
CA THR A 290 -3.60 57.76 -5.67
C THR A 290 -2.19 57.39 -5.19
N ILE A 291 -1.17 57.63 -6.02
CA ILE A 291 0.24 57.36 -5.75
C ILE A 291 1.03 58.64 -5.97
N SER A 292 2.09 58.83 -5.19
CA SER A 292 2.90 60.04 -5.25
C SER A 292 3.67 60.15 -6.58
N PHE A 293 4.16 61.37 -6.86
CA PHE A 293 5.00 61.63 -8.01
C PHE A 293 6.25 60.74 -8.00
N GLU A 294 6.90 60.61 -6.84
CA GLU A 294 8.13 59.82 -6.69
C GLU A 294 7.89 58.33 -7.00
N SER A 295 6.81 57.75 -6.46
CA SER A 295 6.44 56.36 -6.75
C SER A 295 6.08 56.16 -8.23
N THR A 296 5.35 57.11 -8.82
CA THR A 296 5.00 57.08 -10.25
C THR A 296 6.26 57.16 -11.13
N TYR A 297 7.21 58.01 -10.76
CA TYR A 297 8.46 58.21 -11.48
C TYR A 297 9.35 56.97 -11.41
N MET A 298 9.53 56.39 -10.21
CA MET A 298 10.29 55.14 -10.02
C MET A 298 9.68 53.95 -10.78
N ALA A 299 8.35 53.84 -10.78
CA ALA A 299 7.67 52.80 -11.54
C ALA A 299 7.88 52.97 -13.06
N LYS A 300 7.82 54.22 -13.56
CA LYS A 300 8.06 54.51 -14.98
C LYS A 300 9.51 54.22 -15.39
N THR A 301 10.51 54.65 -14.61
CA THR A 301 11.92 54.41 -14.92
C THR A 301 12.27 52.92 -14.84
N SER A 302 11.78 52.21 -13.82
CA SER A 302 11.97 50.75 -13.71
C SER A 302 11.35 50.00 -14.90
N LYS A 303 10.13 50.37 -15.31
CA LYS A 303 9.48 49.80 -16.49
C LYS A 303 10.24 50.09 -17.79
N GLN A 304 10.80 51.30 -17.94
CA GLN A 304 11.65 51.64 -19.07
C GLN A 304 12.93 50.80 -19.08
N ALA A 305 13.62 50.68 -17.94
CA ALA A 305 14.82 49.87 -17.80
C ALA A 305 14.55 48.39 -18.14
N LEU A 306 13.45 47.81 -17.66
CA LEU A 306 13.04 46.45 -18.01
C LEU A 306 12.78 46.30 -19.51
N ARG A 307 12.15 47.29 -20.15
CA ARG A 307 11.89 47.28 -21.59
C ARG A 307 13.17 47.41 -22.41
N GLU A 308 14.15 48.18 -21.94
CA GLU A 308 15.46 48.29 -22.57
C GLU A 308 16.28 47.01 -22.39
N ASP A 309 16.30 46.40 -21.20
CA ASP A 309 16.97 45.11 -20.96
C ASP A 309 16.34 44.00 -21.81
N GLN A 310 15.00 43.95 -21.91
CA GLN A 310 14.31 43.01 -22.78
C GLN A 310 14.65 43.24 -24.26
N LYS A 311 14.76 44.49 -24.71
CA LYS A 311 15.24 44.82 -26.07
C LYS A 311 16.71 44.41 -26.27
N ARG A 312 17.56 44.54 -25.25
CA ARG A 312 18.97 44.13 -25.31
C ARG A 312 19.07 42.62 -25.44
N ARG A 313 18.37 41.87 -24.58
CA ARG A 313 18.28 40.40 -24.67
C ARG A 313 17.70 39.94 -26.00
N ALA A 314 16.67 40.61 -26.50
CA ALA A 314 16.12 40.29 -27.81
C ALA A 314 17.11 40.54 -28.96
N ARG A 315 18.01 41.52 -28.84
CA ARG A 315 19.10 41.73 -29.81
C ARG A 315 20.23 40.69 -29.65
N GLU A 316 20.59 40.35 -28.42
CA GLU A 316 21.60 39.33 -28.12
C GLU A 316 21.15 37.94 -28.57
N PHE A 317 19.85 37.62 -28.51
CA PHE A 317 19.29 36.33 -28.93
C PHE A 317 19.26 36.14 -30.46
N TYR A 318 19.28 37.21 -31.26
CA TYR A 318 19.43 37.18 -32.72
C TYR A 318 20.85 37.57 -33.18
N GLY A 319 21.75 37.85 -32.23
CA GLY A 319 23.16 38.08 -32.47
C GLY A 319 23.88 36.75 -32.60
N ASP A 320 23.86 36.25 -33.84
CA ASP A 320 24.75 35.23 -34.42
C ASP A 320 25.80 34.66 -33.45
N SER A 321 25.50 33.51 -32.85
CA SER A 321 26.47 32.69 -32.12
C SER A 321 27.35 31.86 -33.09
N SER A 322 27.50 32.29 -34.34
CA SER A 322 28.59 31.81 -35.18
C SER A 322 29.89 32.44 -34.66
N VAL A 323 30.76 31.58 -34.16
CA VAL A 323 32.13 31.97 -33.84
C VAL A 323 32.73 32.51 -35.13
N ASP A 324 32.99 33.82 -35.17
CA ASP A 324 33.45 34.50 -36.38
C ASP A 324 34.87 34.04 -36.71
N ALA A 325 34.96 32.98 -37.53
CA ALA A 325 36.20 32.34 -37.93
C ALA A 325 37.17 33.33 -38.59
N ALA A 326 36.64 34.42 -39.18
CA ALA A 326 37.43 35.51 -39.72
C ALA A 326 38.14 36.31 -38.62
N TRP A 327 37.46 36.60 -37.50
CA TRP A 327 38.04 37.32 -36.37
C TRP A 327 39.15 36.52 -35.68
N LEU A 328 38.94 35.21 -35.48
CA LEU A 328 39.98 34.32 -34.90
C LEU A 328 41.23 34.25 -35.78
N LYS A 329 41.04 34.20 -37.10
CA LYS A 329 42.15 34.21 -38.06
C LYS A 329 42.90 35.55 -38.06
N GLU A 330 42.20 36.66 -37.86
CA GLU A 330 42.79 38.00 -37.75
C GLU A 330 43.61 38.19 -36.46
N GLN A 331 43.20 37.54 -35.37
CA GLN A 331 43.97 37.52 -34.10
C GLN A 331 45.17 36.55 -34.13
N GLY A 332 45.44 35.91 -35.28
CA GLY A 332 46.58 35.00 -35.44
C GLY A 332 46.37 33.62 -34.82
N PHE A 333 45.12 33.25 -34.49
CA PHE A 333 44.81 31.89 -34.10
C PHE A 333 44.69 31.02 -35.35
N ASP A 334 45.39 29.89 -35.33
CA ASP A 334 45.30 28.88 -36.38
C ASP A 334 44.01 28.09 -36.19
N VAL A 335 42.94 28.58 -36.82
CA VAL A 335 41.59 27.99 -36.76
C VAL A 335 41.62 26.53 -37.22
N ASP A 336 42.48 26.20 -38.18
CA ASP A 336 42.59 24.85 -38.73
C ASP A 336 43.22 23.90 -37.70
N ALA A 337 44.29 24.33 -37.01
CA ALA A 337 44.90 23.53 -35.93
C ALA A 337 43.98 23.35 -34.71
N ILE A 338 43.15 24.34 -34.37
CA ILE A 338 42.16 24.23 -33.29
C ILE A 338 41.08 23.22 -33.68
N MET A 339 40.55 23.28 -34.92
CA MET A 339 39.57 22.31 -35.40
C MET A 339 40.14 20.90 -35.55
N GLU A 340 41.42 20.74 -35.89
CA GLU A 340 42.12 19.45 -35.94
C GLU A 340 42.28 18.86 -34.53
N SER A 341 42.70 19.67 -33.55
CA SER A 341 42.89 19.22 -32.16
C SER A 341 41.59 18.84 -31.45
N VAL A 342 40.45 19.45 -31.83
CA VAL A 342 39.12 19.05 -31.32
C VAL A 342 38.71 17.68 -31.87
N LYS A 343 39.08 17.34 -33.11
CA LYS A 343 38.81 16.03 -33.70
C LYS A 343 39.67 14.91 -33.08
N ASP A 344 40.91 15.20 -32.70
CA ASP A 344 41.82 14.20 -32.13
C ASP A 344 41.49 13.84 -30.67
N VAL A 345 40.79 14.69 -29.93
CA VAL A 345 40.34 14.42 -28.55
C VAL A 345 39.09 13.51 -28.51
N GLU A 346 38.31 13.45 -29.60
CA GLU A 346 37.10 12.62 -29.71
C GLU A 346 37.41 11.11 -29.90
N GLY A 347 38.65 10.74 -30.26
CA GLY A 347 38.99 9.38 -30.68
C GLY A 347 39.50 8.41 -29.61
N GLN A 348 39.68 8.82 -28.34
CA GLN A 348 40.31 7.96 -27.30
C GLN A 348 39.45 7.66 -26.06
N ASN A 349 38.18 8.08 -26.04
CA ASN A 349 37.26 7.88 -24.90
C ASN A 349 35.96 7.12 -25.27
N GLU A 350 35.95 6.36 -26.38
CA GLU A 350 34.74 5.83 -27.02
C GLU A 350 33.77 5.08 -26.08
N GLU A 351 34.25 4.34 -25.08
CA GLU A 351 33.37 3.51 -24.24
C GLU A 351 32.64 4.31 -23.13
N THR A 352 33.24 5.38 -22.60
CA THR A 352 32.56 6.29 -21.64
C THR A 352 31.76 7.39 -22.35
N ASP A 353 32.06 7.63 -23.61
CA ASP A 353 31.43 8.66 -24.42
C ASP A 353 30.04 8.23 -24.88
N ASP A 354 29.79 6.92 -25.08
CA ASP A 354 28.48 6.41 -25.48
C ASP A 354 27.38 6.66 -24.44
N MET A 355 27.65 6.43 -23.15
CA MET A 355 26.69 6.75 -22.08
C MET A 355 26.52 8.26 -21.92
N SER A 356 27.61 9.03 -22.02
CA SER A 356 27.57 10.49 -21.92
C SER A 356 26.74 11.10 -23.06
N LYS A 357 26.94 10.63 -24.30
CA LYS A 357 26.13 10.96 -25.48
C LYS A 357 24.67 10.53 -25.30
N ALA A 358 24.40 9.36 -24.74
CA ALA A 358 23.03 8.91 -24.47
C ALA A 358 22.32 9.83 -23.47
N ILE A 359 23.02 10.27 -22.40
CA ILE A 359 22.49 11.21 -21.42
C ILE A 359 22.24 12.59 -22.04
N GLU A 360 23.17 13.10 -22.86
CA GLU A 360 23.00 14.38 -23.55
C GLU A 360 21.81 14.36 -24.51
N GLN A 361 21.64 13.27 -25.27
CA GLN A 361 20.48 13.10 -26.12
C GLN A 361 19.17 13.02 -25.32
N ASN A 362 19.17 12.36 -24.16
CA ASN A 362 18.00 12.34 -23.27
C ASN A 362 17.68 13.74 -22.73
N ALA A 363 18.69 14.56 -22.43
CA ALA A 363 18.50 15.96 -22.04
C ALA A 363 17.86 16.78 -23.16
N HIS A 364 18.27 16.56 -24.42
CA HIS A 364 17.65 17.20 -25.58
C HIS A 364 16.19 16.78 -25.76
N LEU A 365 15.88 15.48 -25.62
CA LEU A 365 14.49 14.97 -25.69
C LEU A 365 13.62 15.58 -24.58
N LEU A 366 14.12 15.68 -23.35
CA LEU A 366 13.43 16.32 -22.23
C LEU A 366 13.13 17.80 -22.51
N LYS A 367 14.12 18.55 -23.00
CA LYS A 367 13.93 19.96 -23.37
C LYS A 367 12.85 20.10 -24.43
N ARG A 368 12.88 19.26 -25.48
CA ARG A 368 11.88 19.27 -26.54
C ARG A 368 10.48 18.90 -26.04
N LEU A 369 10.40 17.95 -25.10
CA LEU A 369 9.13 17.57 -24.47
C LEU A 369 8.53 18.74 -23.67
N ALA A 370 9.38 19.46 -22.92
CA ALA A 370 8.95 20.63 -22.16
C ALA A 370 8.43 21.76 -23.07
N GLU A 371 9.11 22.04 -24.19
CA GLU A 371 8.65 23.03 -25.18
C GLU A 371 7.26 22.68 -25.75
N LEU A 372 7.02 21.42 -26.12
CA LEU A 372 5.72 20.97 -26.62
C LEU A 372 4.62 21.06 -25.55
N GLN A 373 4.96 20.80 -24.28
CA GLN A 373 4.03 20.96 -23.17
C GLN A 373 3.68 22.43 -22.93
N ASP A 374 4.67 23.32 -22.97
CA ASP A 374 4.48 24.76 -22.84
C ASP A 374 3.62 25.32 -23.98
N GLU A 375 3.87 24.90 -25.22
CA GLU A 375 3.05 25.24 -26.38
C GLU A 375 1.59 24.79 -26.18
N ARG A 376 1.38 23.56 -25.71
CA ARG A 376 0.04 23.02 -25.42
C ARG A 376 -0.66 23.83 -24.32
N PHE A 377 0.06 24.18 -23.25
CA PHE A 377 -0.51 24.97 -22.16
C PHE A 377 -0.78 26.43 -22.56
N ALA A 378 0.01 27.00 -23.48
CA ALA A 378 -0.19 28.36 -24.00
C ALA A 378 -1.37 28.44 -25.00
N GLN A 379 -1.58 27.41 -25.82
CA GLN A 379 -2.62 27.42 -26.85
C GLN A 379 -4.04 27.19 -26.31
N GLN A 380 -4.18 26.61 -25.12
CA GLN A 380 -5.49 26.25 -24.59
C GLN A 380 -5.85 27.07 -23.34
N GLY A 381 -6.80 28.00 -23.50
CA GLY A 381 -7.51 28.65 -22.38
C GLY A 381 -8.35 27.70 -21.52
N LYS A 382 -8.18 26.38 -21.68
CA LYS A 382 -8.75 25.32 -20.84
C LYS A 382 -7.60 24.42 -20.37
N PRO A 383 -7.43 24.21 -19.05
CA PRO A 383 -6.44 23.26 -18.56
C PRO A 383 -6.79 21.84 -19.05
N GLY A 384 -5.83 21.16 -19.69
CA GLY A 384 -5.96 19.74 -20.06
C GLY A 384 -6.22 19.42 -21.53
N GLY A 385 -5.64 20.17 -22.47
CA GLY A 385 -5.68 19.83 -23.89
C GLY A 385 -5.16 18.43 -24.22
N ALA A 386 -5.71 17.85 -25.29
CA ALA A 386 -5.23 16.57 -25.82
C ALA A 386 -3.72 16.62 -26.10
N VAL A 387 -3.00 15.57 -25.69
CA VAL A 387 -1.56 15.41 -25.88
C VAL A 387 -1.27 15.30 -27.38
N ASN A 388 -0.28 16.04 -27.90
CA ASN A 388 0.11 15.91 -29.30
C ASN A 388 0.75 14.53 -29.57
N LYS A 389 0.54 13.96 -30.77
CA LYS A 389 1.17 12.69 -31.16
C LYS A 389 2.69 12.78 -31.15
N GLU A 390 3.26 13.95 -31.47
CA GLU A 390 4.71 14.17 -31.40
C GLU A 390 5.23 14.15 -29.96
N GLU A 391 4.51 14.79 -29.03
CA GLU A 391 4.82 14.75 -27.59
C GLU A 391 4.83 13.30 -27.08
N LEU A 392 3.83 12.49 -27.46
CA LEU A 392 3.77 11.06 -27.10
C LEU A 392 4.94 10.25 -27.66
N LYS A 393 5.32 10.48 -28.94
CA LYS A 393 6.47 9.79 -29.55
C LYS A 393 7.78 10.11 -28.83
N ILE A 394 8.00 11.39 -28.51
CA ILE A 394 9.21 11.84 -27.79
C ILE A 394 9.23 11.26 -26.37
N ALA A 395 8.09 11.27 -25.66
CA ALA A 395 7.97 10.69 -24.34
C ALA A 395 8.30 9.19 -24.32
N HIS A 396 7.76 8.42 -25.27
CA HIS A 396 8.04 6.99 -25.38
C HIS A 396 9.50 6.70 -25.77
N ALA A 397 10.08 7.48 -26.67
CA ALA A 397 11.50 7.35 -27.03
C ALA A 397 12.41 7.64 -25.82
N LEU A 398 12.07 8.65 -25.02
CA LEU A 398 12.77 8.97 -23.78
C LEU A 398 12.63 7.84 -22.75
N GLU A 399 11.42 7.31 -22.56
CA GLU A 399 11.13 6.20 -21.64
C GLU A 399 11.96 4.95 -21.98
N GLN A 400 11.95 4.53 -23.25
CA GLN A 400 12.73 3.37 -23.71
C GLN A 400 14.24 3.55 -23.48
N ARG A 401 14.76 4.76 -23.73
CA ARG A 401 16.19 5.07 -23.53
C ARG A 401 16.56 5.10 -22.05
N LEU A 402 15.72 5.68 -21.21
CA LEU A 402 15.93 5.67 -19.76
C LEU A 402 15.85 4.25 -19.20
N GLN A 403 14.93 3.41 -19.68
CA GLN A 403 14.86 2.00 -19.29
C GLN A 403 16.13 1.24 -19.66
N GLY A 404 16.67 1.49 -20.87
CA GLY A 404 17.97 0.95 -21.28
C GLY A 404 19.11 1.40 -20.38
N ALA A 405 19.19 2.70 -20.06
CA ALA A 405 20.22 3.23 -19.17
C ALA A 405 20.10 2.68 -17.74
N ILE A 406 18.88 2.57 -17.21
CA ILE A 406 18.60 1.99 -15.87
C ILE A 406 19.06 0.54 -15.81
N SER A 407 18.90 -0.24 -16.89
CA SER A 407 19.32 -1.65 -16.89
C SER A 407 20.84 -1.87 -16.74
N GLN A 408 21.64 -0.83 -17.01
CA GLN A 408 23.10 -0.89 -16.89
C GLN A 408 23.62 -0.49 -15.50
N VAL A 409 22.77 0.10 -14.66
CA VAL A 409 23.14 0.59 -13.32
C VAL A 409 22.48 -0.28 -12.26
N THR A 410 23.20 -0.59 -11.17
CA THR A 410 22.58 -1.36 -10.09
C THR A 410 21.48 -0.53 -9.41
N PRO A 411 20.32 -1.12 -9.07
CA PRO A 411 19.23 -0.37 -8.45
C PRO A 411 19.62 0.39 -7.18
N LYS A 412 20.59 -0.15 -6.43
CA LYS A 412 21.14 0.44 -5.20
C LYS A 412 21.82 1.80 -5.44
N ASP A 413 22.42 1.97 -6.61
CA ASP A 413 23.14 3.21 -6.96
C ASP A 413 22.18 4.28 -7.52
N LEU A 414 21.01 3.86 -8.05
CA LEU A 414 20.02 4.76 -8.64
C LEU A 414 19.07 5.38 -7.62
N VAL A 415 18.60 4.58 -6.67
CA VAL A 415 17.49 4.98 -5.79
C VAL A 415 17.75 4.48 -4.37
N ASP A 416 17.67 5.40 -3.41
CA ASP A 416 17.70 5.05 -1.99
C ASP A 416 16.47 4.21 -1.61
N ALA A 417 16.64 3.26 -0.69
CA ALA A 417 15.55 2.39 -0.21
C ALA A 417 14.35 3.22 0.30
N SER A 418 14.62 4.37 0.92
CA SER A 418 13.58 5.31 1.38
C SER A 418 12.76 5.93 0.25
N ALA A 419 13.32 6.08 -0.94
CA ALA A 419 12.62 6.62 -2.11
C ALA A 419 11.75 5.54 -2.77
N ILE A 420 12.21 4.29 -2.81
CA ILE A 420 11.40 3.15 -3.25
C ILE A 420 10.20 2.97 -2.32
N GLU A 421 10.41 3.00 -1.00
CA GLU A 421 9.33 2.89 -0.02
C GLU A 421 8.31 4.02 -0.20
N ARG A 422 8.76 5.27 -0.33
CA ARG A 422 7.88 6.41 -0.63
C ARG A 422 7.14 6.25 -1.96
N ALA A 423 7.75 5.64 -2.96
CA ALA A 423 7.09 5.36 -4.24
C ALA A 423 6.03 4.27 -4.09
N MET A 424 6.34 3.17 -3.39
CA MET A 424 5.40 2.09 -3.11
C MET A 424 4.20 2.56 -2.27
N GLN A 425 4.43 3.43 -1.28
CA GLN A 425 3.37 4.04 -0.48
C GLN A 425 2.42 4.94 -1.30
N ARG A 426 2.84 5.42 -2.47
CA ARG A 426 2.05 6.27 -3.36
C ARG A 426 1.26 5.49 -4.40
N ILE A 427 1.47 4.18 -4.52
CA ILE A 427 0.70 3.35 -5.44
C ILE A 427 -0.76 3.38 -4.98
N PRO A 428 -1.69 3.89 -5.79
CA PRO A 428 -3.09 3.94 -5.40
C PRO A 428 -3.64 2.53 -5.32
N VAL A 429 -3.91 2.05 -4.12
CA VAL A 429 -4.60 0.79 -3.87
C VAL A 429 -6.10 1.05 -3.98
N LYS A 430 -6.81 0.25 -4.78
CA LYS A 430 -8.26 0.29 -4.83
C LYS A 430 -8.80 -0.44 -3.62
N ASP A 431 -9.40 0.30 -2.70
CA ASP A 431 -10.09 -0.30 -1.57
C ASP A 431 -11.40 -0.96 -2.01
N PRO A 432 -11.74 -2.15 -1.49
CA PRO A 432 -13.01 -2.78 -1.78
C PRO A 432 -14.16 -1.92 -1.23
N VAL A 433 -15.13 -1.60 -2.09
CA VAL A 433 -16.30 -0.81 -1.72
C VAL A 433 -17.49 -1.72 -1.48
N TYR A 434 -18.09 -1.62 -0.30
CA TYR A 434 -19.28 -2.37 0.08
C TYR A 434 -20.47 -1.43 0.22
N ARG A 435 -21.65 -1.90 -0.16
CA ARG A 435 -22.90 -1.20 0.16
C ARG A 435 -23.26 -1.49 1.62
N GLY A 436 -23.79 -0.48 2.32
CA GLY A 436 -24.36 -0.69 3.65
C GLY A 436 -25.45 -1.75 3.61
N THR A 437 -25.52 -2.57 4.66
CA THR A 437 -26.51 -3.65 4.79
C THR A 437 -27.86 -3.16 5.32
N LEU A 438 -27.93 -1.91 5.78
CA LEU A 438 -29.18 -1.31 6.26
C LEU A 438 -30.11 -0.96 5.10
N PRO A 439 -31.39 -1.38 5.14
CA PRO A 439 -32.38 -0.99 4.14
C PRO A 439 -32.55 0.54 4.10
N PRO A 440 -32.73 1.15 2.91
CA PRO A 440 -32.80 2.60 2.74
C PRO A 440 -34.01 3.23 3.44
N THR A 441 -35.02 2.45 3.81
CA THR A 441 -36.27 2.92 4.42
C THR A 441 -36.18 3.14 5.93
N LYS A 442 -35.09 2.74 6.59
CA LYS A 442 -34.91 2.95 8.04
C LYS A 442 -33.97 4.15 8.28
N LEU A 443 -34.57 5.30 8.59
CA LEU A 443 -33.86 6.57 8.89
C LEU A 443 -33.09 6.56 10.22
N PHE A 444 -33.38 5.59 11.10
CA PHE A 444 -32.72 5.45 12.39
C PHE A 444 -32.14 4.05 12.50
N ALA A 445 -30.81 3.98 12.69
CA ALA A 445 -30.21 2.81 13.31
C ALA A 445 -30.76 2.76 14.73
N PHE A 446 -31.62 1.79 15.03
CA PHE A 446 -31.99 1.53 16.41
C PHE A 446 -30.69 1.34 17.20
N THR A 447 -30.55 2.04 18.32
CA THR A 447 -29.38 1.91 19.20
C THR A 447 -29.26 0.44 19.59
N THR A 448 -28.30 -0.26 19.00
CA THR A 448 -27.92 -1.60 19.41
C THR A 448 -27.40 -1.51 20.83
N ASP A 449 -28.14 -2.09 21.76
CA ASP A 449 -27.71 -2.41 23.12
C ASP A 449 -27.27 -1.24 24.04
N ASP A 450 -28.14 -0.25 24.23
CA ASP A 450 -28.11 0.52 25.48
C ASP A 450 -29.39 0.24 26.29
N GLN A 451 -29.24 -0.63 27.28
CA GLN A 451 -30.15 -0.80 28.43
C GLN A 451 -31.41 -1.68 28.27
N ARG A 452 -31.22 -2.97 27.97
CA ARG A 452 -32.00 -4.02 28.65
C ARG A 452 -31.20 -4.63 29.80
N SER A 453 -30.64 -3.80 30.66
CA SER A 453 -30.15 -4.22 31.97
C SER A 453 -31.34 -4.52 32.88
N ASN A 454 -31.38 -5.75 33.40
CA ASN A 454 -31.98 -6.14 34.68
C ASN A 454 -33.44 -5.75 34.97
N SER A 455 -34.41 -6.42 34.32
CA SER A 455 -35.74 -6.62 34.94
C SER A 455 -36.11 -8.10 35.04
N VAL A 456 -35.14 -8.91 35.52
CA VAL A 456 -35.42 -10.22 36.11
C VAL A 456 -34.92 -10.20 37.56
N SER A 457 -35.61 -9.44 38.40
CA SER A 457 -35.68 -9.71 39.84
C SER A 457 -37.13 -9.52 40.25
N GLY A 458 -37.73 -10.61 40.72
CA GLY A 458 -39.12 -10.62 41.15
C GLY A 458 -39.32 -9.74 42.38
N PHE A 459 -40.40 -8.96 42.36
CA PHE A 459 -41.13 -8.58 43.56
C PHE A 459 -42.62 -8.46 43.22
N PRO A 460 -43.51 -9.15 43.96
CA PRO A 460 -44.94 -9.04 43.74
C PRO A 460 -45.50 -7.83 44.50
N GLY A 461 -46.30 -7.03 43.80
CA GLY A 461 -47.29 -6.14 44.41
C GLY A 461 -46.76 -4.84 44.99
N GLN A 462 -47.02 -3.73 44.27
CA GLN A 462 -47.86 -2.66 44.81
C GLN A 462 -48.22 -1.67 43.70
N SER A 463 -49.52 -1.56 43.49
CA SER A 463 -50.19 -0.52 42.75
C SER A 463 -49.92 0.84 43.39
N GLY A 464 -49.20 1.71 42.68
CA GLY A 464 -48.99 3.10 43.05
C GLY A 464 -49.00 3.97 41.81
N ALA A 465 -50.17 4.54 41.51
CA ALA A 465 -50.32 5.57 40.49
C ALA A 465 -49.48 6.80 40.88
N HIS A 466 -48.53 7.21 40.04
CA HIS A 466 -47.97 8.55 40.10
C HIS A 466 -47.83 9.17 38.72
N GLN A 467 -48.33 10.40 38.67
CA GLN A 467 -48.59 11.22 37.50
C GLN A 467 -47.31 11.64 36.79
N MET A 468 -47.49 11.83 35.48
CA MET A 468 -46.58 12.53 34.58
C MET A 468 -46.13 13.87 35.16
N ASN A 469 -44.85 14.17 35.07
CA ASN A 469 -44.38 15.55 35.01
C ASN A 469 -43.34 15.69 33.89
N VAL A 470 -43.81 16.28 32.79
CA VAL A 470 -43.02 16.63 31.62
C VAL A 470 -42.41 18.00 31.88
N ASN A 471 -41.09 18.09 31.99
CA ASN A 471 -40.38 19.37 31.91
C ASN A 471 -39.33 19.30 30.80
N ASN A 472 -39.75 19.73 29.61
CA ASN A 472 -38.88 20.14 28.53
C ASN A 472 -38.18 21.45 28.92
N HIS A 473 -36.85 21.45 28.94
CA HIS A 473 -36.06 22.67 28.88
C HIS A 473 -35.18 22.64 27.63
N PHE A 474 -35.68 23.31 26.60
CA PHE A 474 -34.87 23.83 25.49
C PHE A 474 -33.84 24.81 26.05
N ARG A 475 -32.56 24.61 25.74
CA ARG A 475 -31.56 25.68 25.78
C ARG A 475 -30.73 25.66 24.50
N ASN A 476 -31.04 26.62 23.63
CA ASN A 476 -30.19 27.04 22.53
C ASN A 476 -28.88 27.63 23.07
N ARG A 477 -27.77 27.26 22.44
CA ARG A 477 -26.70 28.19 22.05
C ARG A 477 -26.02 27.67 20.80
#